data_AF-A0A4V3BDI9-F1
#
_entry.id   AF-A0A4V3BDI9-F1
#
_cell.length_a   1.000
_cell.length_b   1.000
_cell.length_c   1.000
_cell.angle_alpha   90.00
_cell.angle_beta   90.00
_cell.angle_gamma   90.00
#
_symmetry.space_group_name_H-M   'P 1'
#
loop_
_entity.id
_entity.type
_entity.pdbx_description
1 polymer ?
#
loop_
_entity_poly.entity_id
_entity_poly.type
_entity_poly.pdbx_seq_one_letter_code
_entity_poly.pdbx_strand_id
1 'polypeptide(L)'
;MWNTISPYLASFALAVMIISLVLTLYQVARYFRTNREVRRAWYRARGRMMFGIFLVAFSFNQIIQFTNLVTYLICAVLIVFAVANISYGVRAMRYFEQHFAEEDRAWAELEKEKKA
;
A
#
# COMPACT_ATOMS: atom_id res chain seq x y z
N MET A 1 16.24 28.87 10.85
CA MET A 1 15.68 27.64 11.46
C MET A 1 15.17 26.65 10.42
N TRP A 2 14.38 27.07 9.42
CA TRP A 2 13.88 26.20 8.35
C TRP A 2 14.97 25.38 7.63
N ASN A 3 16.09 26.01 7.29
CA ASN A 3 17.20 25.34 6.59
C ASN A 3 17.88 24.23 7.41
N THR A 4 17.79 24.30 8.74
CA THR A 4 18.34 23.27 9.63
C THR A 4 17.35 22.13 9.85
N ILE A 5 16.04 22.41 9.83
CA ILE A 5 14.98 21.43 10.10
C ILE A 5 14.61 20.61 8.85
N SER A 6 14.57 21.27 7.69
CA SER A 6 14.25 20.67 6.39
C SER A 6 15.01 19.37 6.09
N PRO A 7 16.34 19.25 6.27
CA PRO A 7 17.06 18.01 5.97
C PRO A 7 16.65 16.82 6.85
N TYR A 8 16.28 17.06 8.11
CA TYR A 8 15.81 16.00 9.02
C TYR A 8 14.41 15.51 8.62
N LEU A 9 13.52 16.43 8.24
CA LEU A 9 12.19 16.08 7.72
C LEU A 9 12.30 15.30 6.41
N ALA A 10 13.19 15.73 5.51
CA ALA A 10 13.43 15.04 4.25
C ALA A 10 13.97 13.61 4.48
N SER A 11 14.91 13.45 5.42
CA SER A 11 15.47 12.15 5.79
C SER A 11 14.42 11.22 6.42
N PHE A 12 13.55 11.75 7.28
CA PHE A 12 12.45 11.00 7.86
C PHE A 12 11.45 10.54 6.79
N ALA A 13 11.04 11.45 5.89
CA ALA A 13 10.15 11.11 4.78
C ALA A 13 10.79 10.04 3.86
N LEU A 14 12.09 10.14 3.59
CA LEU A 14 12.84 9.13 2.82
C LEU A 14 12.80 7.76 3.51
N ALA A 15 13.01 7.70 4.83
CA ALA A 15 12.94 6.46 5.57
C ALA A 15 11.53 5.82 5.48
N VAL A 16 10.48 6.63 5.63
CA VAL A 16 9.08 6.18 5.46
C VAL A 16 8.84 5.68 4.04
N MET A 17 9.37 6.36 3.02
CA MET A 17 9.27 5.94 1.62
C MET A 17 9.92 4.56 1.41
N ILE A 18 11.15 4.36 1.88
CA ILE A 18 11.87 3.10 1.72
C ILE A 18 11.10 1.96 2.40
N ILE A 19 10.67 2.16 3.65
CA ILE A 19 9.90 1.15 4.40
C ILE A 19 8.58 0.82 3.69
N SER A 20 7.83 1.85 3.27
CA SER A 20 6.55 1.66 2.59
C SER A 20 6.70 0.96 1.24
N LEU A 21 7.78 1.26 0.51
CA LEU A 21 8.09 0.61 -0.76
C LEU A 21 8.45 -0.87 -0.55
N VAL A 22 9.31 -1.18 0.43
CA VAL A 22 9.66 -2.56 0.78
C VAL A 22 8.42 -3.35 1.19
N LEU A 23 7.56 -2.78 2.03
CA LEU A 23 6.30 -3.40 2.41
C LEU A 23 5.38 -3.61 1.21
N THR A 24 5.30 -2.65 0.30
CA THR A 24 4.53 -2.79 -0.95
C THR A 24 5.05 -3.98 -1.78
N LEU A 25 6.36 -4.06 -1.99
CA LEU A 25 6.99 -5.16 -2.72
C LEU A 25 6.80 -6.51 -2.03
N TYR A 26 6.88 -6.55 -0.71
CA TYR A 26 6.59 -7.75 0.07
C TYR A 26 5.15 -8.24 -0.15
N GLN A 27 4.18 -7.33 -0.17
CA GLN A 27 2.79 -7.68 -0.47
C GLN A 27 2.61 -8.18 -1.91
N VAL A 28 3.32 -7.59 -2.87
CA VAL A 28 3.35 -8.05 -4.26
C VAL A 28 3.95 -9.45 -4.37
N ALA A 29 5.05 -9.73 -3.67
CA ALA A 29 5.65 -11.06 -3.63
C ALA A 29 4.69 -12.11 -3.06
N ARG A 30 3.96 -11.79 -1.98
CA ARG A 30 2.92 -12.68 -1.43
C ARG A 30 1.72 -12.84 -2.34
N TYR A 31 1.34 -11.79 -3.08
CA TYR A 31 0.29 -11.85 -4.09
C TYR A 31 0.60 -12.89 -5.18
N PHE A 32 1.86 -12.98 -5.64
CA PHE A 32 2.27 -13.98 -6.64
C PHE A 32 2.36 -15.40 -6.08
N ARG A 33 2.73 -15.56 -4.80
CA ARG A 33 2.88 -16.89 -4.17
C ARG A 33 1.57 -17.51 -3.68
N THR A 34 0.53 -16.70 -3.49
CA THR A 34 -0.73 -17.15 -2.88
C THR A 34 -1.67 -17.72 -3.93
N ASN A 35 -2.02 -19.00 -3.78
CA ASN A 35 -2.92 -19.69 -4.71
C ASN A 35 -4.41 -19.53 -4.36
N ARG A 36 -4.72 -18.98 -3.16
CA ARG A 36 -6.09 -18.75 -2.71
C ARG A 36 -6.59 -17.37 -3.13
N GLU A 37 -7.76 -17.30 -3.77
CA GLU A 37 -8.24 -16.09 -4.45
C GLU A 37 -8.55 -14.92 -3.50
N VAL A 38 -9.23 -15.17 -2.38
CA VAL A 38 -9.60 -14.15 -1.39
C VAL A 38 -8.35 -13.60 -0.73
N ARG A 39 -7.44 -14.49 -0.32
CA ARG A 39 -6.18 -14.10 0.30
C ARG A 39 -5.25 -13.36 -0.68
N ARG A 40 -5.25 -13.75 -1.94
CA ARG A 40 -4.54 -13.04 -3.01
C ARG A 40 -5.13 -11.64 -3.22
N ALA A 41 -6.45 -11.49 -3.22
CA ALA A 41 -7.12 -10.19 -3.29
C ALA A 41 -6.81 -9.31 -2.07
N TRP A 42 -6.72 -9.90 -0.88
CA TRP A 42 -6.28 -9.21 0.33
C TRP A 42 -4.85 -8.70 0.24
N TYR A 43 -3.89 -9.52 -0.23
CA TYR A 43 -2.50 -9.07 -0.43
C TYR A 43 -2.42 -7.92 -1.43
N ARG A 44 -3.22 -7.98 -2.51
CA ARG A 44 -3.33 -6.90 -3.50
C ARG A 44 -3.87 -5.62 -2.87
N ALA A 45 -4.94 -5.69 -2.09
CA ALA A 45 -5.53 -4.53 -1.41
C ALA A 45 -4.54 -3.89 -0.42
N ARG A 46 -3.88 -4.71 0.40
CA ARG A 46 -2.86 -4.26 1.35
C ARG A 46 -1.64 -3.67 0.66
N GLY A 47 -1.20 -4.23 -0.47
CA GLY A 47 -0.13 -3.65 -1.28
C GLY A 47 -0.49 -2.26 -1.84
N ARG A 48 -1.72 -2.09 -2.35
CA ARG A 48 -2.20 -0.77 -2.83
C ARG A 48 -2.26 0.27 -1.71
N MET A 49 -2.66 -0.14 -0.50
CA MET A 49 -2.65 0.75 0.67
C MET A 49 -1.23 1.21 1.01
N MET A 50 -0.26 0.29 1.07
CA MET A 50 1.14 0.63 1.37
C MET A 50 1.75 1.53 0.28
N PHE A 51 1.39 1.31 -0.98
CA PHE A 51 1.78 2.18 -2.09
C PHE A 51 1.19 3.59 -1.94
N GLY A 52 -0.06 3.71 -1.47
CA GLY A 52 -0.65 5.00 -1.15
C GLY A 52 0.14 5.74 -0.06
N ILE A 53 0.56 5.05 1.01
CA ILE A 53 1.40 5.66 2.06
C ILE A 53 2.74 6.14 1.48
N PHE A 54 3.36 5.33 0.60
CA PHE A 54 4.56 5.73 -0.12
C PHE A 54 4.35 7.02 -0.93
N LEU A 55 3.23 7.14 -1.65
CA LEU A 55 2.92 8.33 -2.45
C LEU A 55 2.70 9.58 -1.60
N VAL A 56 2.09 9.46 -0.42
CA VAL A 56 1.98 10.59 0.53
C VAL A 56 3.36 11.04 0.99
N ALA A 57 4.20 10.10 1.41
CA ALA A 57 5.56 10.40 1.88
C ALA A 57 6.43 11.03 0.77
N PHE A 58 6.33 10.51 -0.45
CA PHE A 58 7.00 11.05 -1.63
C PHE A 58 6.54 12.49 -1.94
N SER A 59 5.23 12.72 -1.97
CA SER A 59 4.69 14.06 -2.27
C SER A 59 5.11 15.08 -1.22
N PHE A 60 5.11 14.69 0.06
CA PHE A 60 5.57 15.56 1.16
C PHE A 60 7.07 15.86 1.06
N ASN A 61 7.88 14.85 0.74
CA ASN A 61 9.32 15.03 0.50
C ASN A 61 9.59 16.03 -0.64
N GLN A 62 8.83 15.93 -1.73
CA GLN A 62 8.99 16.79 -2.90
C GLN A 62 8.59 18.25 -2.62
N ILE A 63 7.55 18.47 -1.81
CA ILE A 63 7.13 19.82 -1.35
C ILE A 63 8.21 20.48 -0.48
N ILE A 64 8.93 19.69 0.34
CA ILE A 64 10.01 20.19 1.19
C ILE A 64 11.24 20.58 0.35
N GLN A 65 11.60 19.77 -0.64
CA GLN A 65 12.79 20.01 -1.46
C GLN A 65 12.61 21.06 -2.55
N PHE A 66 11.44 21.13 -3.18
CA PHE A 66 11.22 21.96 -4.36
C PHE A 66 10.08 22.95 -4.15
N THR A 67 10.40 24.23 -4.27
CA THR A 67 9.49 25.37 -4.13
C THR A 67 8.95 25.86 -5.49
N ASN A 68 8.69 24.93 -6.41
CA ASN A 68 8.16 25.24 -7.74
C ASN A 68 6.64 25.05 -7.80
N LEU A 69 5.94 25.93 -8.52
CA LEU A 69 4.48 25.85 -8.69
C LEU A 69 4.05 24.52 -9.33
N VAL A 70 4.81 24.05 -10.33
CA VAL A 70 4.58 22.76 -10.99
C VAL A 70 4.68 21.60 -9.99
N THR A 71 5.64 21.65 -9.06
CA THR A 71 5.77 20.63 -8.01
C THR A 71 4.52 20.56 -7.15
N TYR A 72 3.99 21.70 -6.72
CA TYR A 72 2.80 21.74 -5.87
C TYR A 72 1.56 21.19 -6.58
N LEU A 73 1.38 21.48 -7.87
CA LEU A 73 0.27 20.93 -8.65
C LEU A 73 0.37 19.40 -8.78
N ILE A 74 1.55 18.88 -9.12
CA ILE A 74 1.77 17.43 -9.25
C ILE A 74 1.57 16.74 -7.89
N CYS A 75 2.12 17.30 -6.82
CA CYS A 75 1.98 16.75 -5.47
C CYS A 75 0.53 16.76 -5.00
N ALA A 76 -0.26 17.79 -5.33
CA ALA A 76 -1.68 17.83 -5.00
C ALA A 76 -2.44 16.66 -5.65
N VAL A 77 -2.21 16.41 -6.95
CA VAL A 77 -2.82 15.28 -7.67
C VAL A 77 -2.39 13.94 -7.05
N LEU A 78 -1.09 13.78 -6.75
CA LEU A 78 -0.56 12.57 -6.13
C LEU A 78 -1.17 12.32 -4.75
N ILE A 79 -1.35 13.35 -3.92
CA ILE A 79 -1.95 13.23 -2.59
C ILE A 79 -3.41 12.78 -2.70
N VAL A 80 -4.20 13.37 -3.63
CA VAL A 80 -5.59 12.95 -3.86
C VAL A 80 -5.64 11.48 -4.28
N PHE A 81 -4.79 11.08 -5.23
CA PHE A 81 -4.70 9.70 -5.68
C PHE A 81 -4.26 8.75 -4.55
N ALA A 82 -3.32 9.19 -3.71
CA ALA A 82 -2.84 8.41 -2.57
C ALA A 82 -3.94 8.17 -1.54
N VAL A 83 -4.69 9.21 -1.15
CA VAL A 83 -5.82 9.10 -0.20
C VAL A 83 -6.90 8.17 -0.75
N ALA A 84 -7.21 8.26 -2.05
CA ALA A 84 -8.16 7.34 -2.71
C ALA A 84 -7.69 5.88 -2.63
N ASN A 85 -6.39 5.60 -2.86
CA ASN A 85 -5.85 4.25 -2.77
C ASN A 85 -5.80 3.72 -1.33
N ILE A 86 -5.45 4.57 -0.36
CA ILE A 86 -5.44 4.19 1.06
C ILE A 86 -6.86 3.84 1.53
N SER A 87 -7.83 4.72 1.26
CA SER A 87 -9.22 4.52 1.69
C SER A 87 -9.86 3.28 1.06
N TYR A 88 -9.67 3.08 -0.26
CA TYR A 88 -10.11 1.87 -0.94
C TYR A 88 -9.39 0.62 -0.40
N GLY A 89 -8.08 0.71 -0.20
CA GLY A 89 -7.26 -0.40 0.31
C GLY A 89 -7.69 -0.85 1.72
N VAL A 90 -8.00 0.09 2.62
CA VAL A 90 -8.50 -0.21 3.96
C VAL A 90 -9.86 -0.89 3.92
N ARG A 91 -10.79 -0.39 3.08
CA ARG A 91 -12.12 -0.99 2.91
C ARG A 91 -12.04 -2.40 2.33
N ALA A 92 -11.27 -2.57 1.26
CA ALA A 92 -11.08 -3.87 0.61
C ALA A 92 -10.38 -4.89 1.53
N MET A 93 -9.37 -4.46 2.30
CA MET A 93 -8.68 -5.32 3.26
C MET A 93 -9.64 -5.90 4.29
N ARG A 94 -10.47 -5.05 4.91
CA ARG A 94 -11.47 -5.46 5.90
C ARG A 94 -12.53 -6.38 5.29
N TYR A 95 -12.97 -6.07 4.07
CA TYR A 95 -13.93 -6.91 3.36
C TYR A 95 -13.37 -8.33 3.14
N PHE A 96 -12.15 -8.47 2.62
CA PHE A 96 -11.57 -9.80 2.37
C PHE A 96 -11.25 -10.57 3.66
N GLU A 97 -10.85 -9.89 4.74
CA GLU A 97 -10.62 -10.53 6.05
C GLU A 97 -11.85 -11.27 6.57
N GLN A 98 -13.04 -10.72 6.35
CA GLN A 98 -14.29 -11.35 6.78
C GLN A 98 -14.58 -12.67 6.07
N HIS A 99 -14.06 -12.86 4.85
CA HIS A 99 -14.32 -14.04 4.02
C HIS A 99 -13.24 -15.12 4.13
N PHE A 100 -12.25 -14.97 5.03
CA PHE A 100 -11.19 -15.97 5.20
C PHE A 100 -11.70 -17.33 5.66
N ALA A 101 -12.69 -17.35 6.57
CA ALA A 101 -13.26 -18.60 7.06
C ALA A 101 -14.04 -19.36 5.97
N GLU A 102 -14.68 -18.63 5.06
CA GLU A 102 -15.40 -19.21 3.91
C GLU A 102 -14.43 -19.78 2.88
N GLU A 103 -13.36 -19.02 2.57
CA GLU A 103 -12.26 -19.51 1.73
C GLU A 103 -11.68 -20.82 2.30
N ASP A 104 -11.39 -20.87 3.60
CA ASP A 104 -10.82 -22.07 4.24
C ASP A 104 -11.73 -23.31 4.09
N ARG A 105 -13.06 -23.15 4.18
CA ARG A 105 -14.02 -24.25 3.98
C ARG A 105 -14.04 -24.72 2.53
N ALA A 106 -14.14 -23.80 1.57
CA ALA A 106 -14.15 -24.12 0.15
C ALA A 106 -12.88 -24.87 -0.27
N TRP A 107 -11.70 -24.45 0.22
CA TRP A 107 -10.46 -25.17 -0.03
C TRP A 107 -10.41 -26.56 0.63
N ALA A 108 -10.98 -26.72 1.83
CA ALA A 108 -11.05 -28.02 2.49
C ALA A 108 -11.96 -29.01 1.74
N GLU A 109 -13.05 -28.54 1.13
CA GLU A 109 -13.92 -29.34 0.27
C GLU A 109 -13.20 -29.76 -1.02
N LEU A 110 -12.51 -28.84 -1.69
CA LEU A 110 -11.70 -29.14 -2.88
C LEU A 110 -10.58 -30.16 -2.59
N GLU A 111 -9.98 -30.10 -1.40
CA GLU A 111 -8.97 -31.09 -1.00
C GLU A 111 -9.56 -32.48 -0.73
N LYS A 112 -10.81 -32.57 -0.26
CA LYS A 112 -11.51 -33.84 -0.08
C LYS A 112 -11.88 -34.45 -1.43
N GLU A 113 -12.41 -33.67 -2.36
CA GLU A 113 -12.74 -34.11 -3.71
C GLU A 113 -11.50 -34.63 -4.46
N LYS A 114 -10.34 -33.97 -4.30
CA LYS A 114 -9.07 -34.45 -4.90
C LYS A 114 -8.55 -35.76 -4.33
N LYS A 115 -9.00 -36.15 -3.14
CA LYS A 115 -8.56 -37.36 -2.42
C LYS A 115 -9.54 -38.52 -2.53
N ALA A 116 -10.77 -38.27 -2.98
CA ALA A 116 -11.80 -39.27 -3.24
C ALA A 116 -11.66 -39.83 -4.66
#